data_AF-A0AAW2GBG8-F1
#
_entry.id   AF-A0AAW2GBG8-F1
#
_cell.length_a   1.000
_cell.length_b   1.000
_cell.length_c   1.000
_cell.angle_alpha   90.00
_cell.angle_beta   90.00
_cell.angle_gamma   90.00
#
_symmetry.space_group_name_H-M   'P 1'
#
loop_
_entity.id
_entity.type
_entity.pdbx_description
1 polymer ?
#
loop_
_entity_poly.entity_id
_entity_poly.type
_entity_poly.pdbx_seq_one_letter_code
_entity_poly.pdbx_strand_id
1 'polypeptide(L)'
;MNTCIKFMDENMQLCENTIDYLYDQQDFLVVGCLGAQGVGKSTIMSLLTSHYSSNIFQIQDLSHYENSTNCTTGIDLFITKNRVMYLDTQPILSGFGIDSTSSDQKKGAPDFVNSDSNLELQSLQFAAFLFSICHVIVFIQDWFVDPNVVRFLQTAEMLKPSSTTIIDQDYVEYYPHMVFLHNKAELQDFTPAIIGEIKDFYNKIFSISRLQTHSGIDMSHCSKENNLNLFLIPSRTKEEDKIFCENEEFLIDKLRTKIHGVPRNSIASSVLTEKNWYHYVSKILEVIKKSHLSSEYGRLMP
;
A
#
# COMPACT_ATOMS: atom_id res chain seq x y z
N MET A 1 1.96 19.78 6.25
CA MET A 1 1.78 20.23 4.84
C MET A 1 0.28 20.43 4.60
N ASN A 2 -0.12 21.22 3.61
CA ASN A 2 -1.54 21.43 3.27
C ASN A 2 -2.01 20.60 2.06
N THR A 3 -1.08 20.09 1.26
CA THR A 3 -1.32 19.25 0.08
C THR A 3 -0.32 18.09 0.07
N CYS A 4 -0.64 17.00 -0.64
CA CYS A 4 0.35 15.97 -0.95
C CYS A 4 1.42 16.49 -1.94
N ILE A 5 2.54 15.79 -2.01
CA ILE A 5 3.61 16.02 -2.98
C ILE A 5 3.96 14.71 -3.68
N LYS A 6 4.54 14.78 -4.87
CA LYS A 6 5.04 13.59 -5.56
C LYS A 6 6.26 13.04 -4.81
N PHE A 7 6.24 11.76 -4.48
CA PHE A 7 7.38 11.05 -3.89
C PHE A 7 8.16 10.28 -4.93
N MET A 8 7.43 9.59 -5.81
CA MET A 8 7.98 8.76 -6.86
C MET A 8 7.09 8.87 -8.11
N ASP A 9 7.69 8.90 -9.28
CA ASP A 9 6.96 8.86 -10.55
C ASP A 9 6.57 7.42 -10.97
N GLU A 10 5.87 7.30 -12.09
CA GLU A 10 5.47 6.00 -12.68
C GLU A 10 6.67 5.15 -13.10
N ASN A 11 7.83 5.75 -13.37
CA ASN A 11 9.05 5.07 -13.80
C ASN A 11 9.94 4.66 -12.62
N MET A 12 9.38 4.62 -11.41
CA MET A 12 10.09 4.31 -10.18
C MET A 12 11.27 5.26 -9.94
N GLN A 13 11.16 6.55 -10.25
CA GLN A 13 12.17 7.57 -9.96
C GLN A 13 11.74 8.43 -8.77
N LEU A 14 12.64 8.59 -7.78
CA LEU A 14 12.36 9.41 -6.59
C LEU A 14 12.44 10.91 -6.92
N CYS A 15 11.53 11.68 -6.35
CA CYS A 15 11.53 13.13 -6.47
C CYS A 15 12.44 13.77 -5.41
N GLU A 16 13.50 14.46 -5.86
CA GLU A 16 14.51 15.09 -4.99
C GLU A 16 13.91 16.11 -4.02
N ASN A 17 12.89 16.87 -4.44
CA ASN A 17 12.21 17.89 -3.64
C ASN A 17 11.57 17.36 -2.35
N THR A 18 11.40 16.03 -2.23
CA THR A 18 10.82 15.40 -1.05
C THR A 18 11.70 15.63 0.19
N ILE A 19 13.03 15.63 0.02
CA ILE A 19 13.97 15.69 1.15
C ILE A 19 13.84 16.97 1.97
N ASP A 20 13.40 18.07 1.33
CA ASP A 20 13.23 19.39 1.95
C ASP A 20 12.11 19.41 3.01
N TYR A 21 11.19 18.44 2.97
CA TYR A 21 10.08 18.32 3.92
C TYR A 21 10.41 17.41 5.13
N LEU A 22 11.58 16.76 5.10
CA LEU A 22 12.01 15.77 6.09
C LEU A 22 12.94 16.38 7.14
N TYR A 23 12.83 15.89 8.37
CA TYR A 23 13.59 16.40 9.52
C TYR A 23 14.64 15.41 10.03
N ASP A 24 15.67 15.93 10.71
CA ASP A 24 16.68 15.12 11.39
C ASP A 24 16.17 14.61 12.75
N GLN A 25 15.06 13.85 12.72
CA GLN A 25 14.46 13.23 13.90
C GLN A 25 14.21 11.74 13.66
N GLN A 26 14.26 10.96 14.74
CA GLN A 26 14.16 9.50 14.71
C GLN A 26 12.73 8.99 14.92
N ASP A 27 11.84 9.83 15.45
CA ASP A 27 10.49 9.44 15.81
C ASP A 27 9.49 9.72 14.68
N PHE A 28 9.42 8.81 13.71
CA PHE A 28 8.51 8.91 12.57
C PHE A 28 7.83 7.57 12.28
N LEU A 29 6.68 7.63 11.61
CA LEU A 29 5.93 6.47 11.16
C LEU A 29 5.67 6.59 9.67
N VAL A 30 5.78 5.48 8.94
CA VAL A 30 5.57 5.44 7.48
C VAL A 30 4.45 4.45 7.21
N VAL A 31 3.36 4.95 6.62
CA VAL A 31 2.16 4.18 6.29
C VAL A 31 1.99 4.20 4.78
N GLY A 32 2.10 3.03 4.14
CA GLY A 32 1.80 2.87 2.72
C GLY A 32 0.43 2.26 2.49
N CYS A 33 -0.15 2.46 1.31
CA CYS A 33 -1.32 1.71 0.86
C CYS A 33 -0.98 0.81 -0.33
N LEU A 34 -1.76 -0.26 -0.51
CA LEU A 34 -1.75 -1.11 -1.70
C LEU A 34 -3.20 -1.49 -2.03
N GLY A 35 -3.50 -1.75 -3.30
CA GLY A 35 -4.84 -2.16 -3.71
C GLY A 35 -5.15 -1.87 -5.18
N ALA A 36 -6.12 -2.58 -5.71
CA ALA A 36 -6.55 -2.47 -7.10
C ALA A 36 -7.15 -1.08 -7.41
N GLN A 37 -7.51 -0.85 -8.68
CA GLN A 37 -8.18 0.38 -9.06
C GLN A 37 -9.58 0.45 -8.44
N GLY A 38 -10.04 1.64 -8.08
CA GLY A 38 -11.41 1.86 -7.62
C GLY A 38 -11.72 1.41 -6.19
N VAL A 39 -10.81 0.71 -5.48
CA VAL A 39 -11.03 0.23 -4.09
C VAL A 39 -11.06 1.35 -3.03
N GLY A 40 -10.73 2.59 -3.41
CA GLY A 40 -10.79 3.76 -2.50
C GLY A 40 -9.52 4.06 -1.72
N LYS A 41 -8.33 3.68 -2.23
CA LYS A 41 -7.03 3.93 -1.58
C LYS A 41 -6.82 5.38 -1.14
N SER A 42 -6.86 6.31 -2.08
CA SER A 42 -6.62 7.74 -1.86
C SER A 42 -7.66 8.35 -0.91
N THR A 43 -8.90 7.85 -0.95
CA THR A 43 -9.96 8.22 -0.01
C THR A 43 -9.62 7.79 1.41
N ILE A 44 -9.32 6.50 1.63
CA ILE A 44 -8.96 5.96 2.95
C ILE A 44 -7.70 6.65 3.48
N MET A 45 -6.67 6.80 2.64
CA MET A 45 -5.43 7.47 3.05
C MET A 45 -5.67 8.93 3.44
N SER A 46 -6.49 9.67 2.68
CA SER A 46 -6.90 11.03 3.03
C SER A 46 -7.63 11.07 4.37
N LEU A 47 -8.59 10.16 4.58
CA LEU A 47 -9.33 10.03 5.83
C LEU A 47 -8.41 9.69 7.01
N LEU A 48 -7.35 8.90 6.81
CA LEU A 48 -6.39 8.60 7.87
C LEU A 48 -5.51 9.80 8.25
N THR A 49 -5.31 10.78 7.36
CA THR A 49 -4.45 11.94 7.65
C THR A 49 -5.08 12.97 8.59
N SER A 50 -6.39 13.20 8.51
CA SER A 50 -7.10 14.23 9.25
C SER A 50 -8.61 14.04 9.19
N HIS A 51 -9.35 14.58 10.17
CA HIS A 51 -10.82 14.63 10.10
C HIS A 51 -11.37 15.77 9.25
N TYR A 52 -10.59 16.85 9.08
CA TYR A 52 -11.10 18.13 8.55
C TYR A 52 -10.67 18.42 7.12
N SER A 53 -9.58 17.81 6.64
CA SER A 53 -9.18 17.91 5.23
C SER A 53 -9.55 16.63 4.51
N SER A 54 -10.72 16.66 3.87
CA SER A 54 -11.09 15.66 2.87
C SER A 54 -10.20 15.83 1.63
N ASN A 55 -9.78 14.71 1.04
CA ASN A 55 -9.15 14.66 -0.30
C ASN A 55 -7.75 15.28 -0.36
N ILE A 56 -6.90 15.01 0.65
CA ILE A 56 -5.47 15.36 0.60
C ILE A 56 -4.79 14.67 -0.59
N PHE A 57 -5.10 13.39 -0.78
CA PHE A 57 -4.79 12.66 -1.99
C PHE A 57 -5.95 12.81 -2.97
N GLN A 58 -5.63 13.04 -4.24
CA GLN A 58 -6.65 13.22 -5.27
C GLN A 58 -7.49 11.93 -5.41
N ILE A 59 -8.80 12.11 -5.58
CA ILE A 59 -9.76 11.02 -5.71
C ILE A 59 -10.23 10.97 -7.17
N GLN A 60 -10.59 9.78 -7.63
CA GLN A 60 -11.12 9.59 -8.97
C GLN A 60 -12.45 10.35 -9.17
N ASP A 61 -12.46 11.27 -10.14
CA ASP A 61 -13.64 11.98 -10.63
C ASP A 61 -14.30 11.24 -11.82
N LEU A 62 -15.50 11.68 -12.20
CA LEU A 62 -16.27 11.13 -13.32
C LEU A 62 -15.48 11.10 -14.64
N SER A 63 -14.70 12.14 -14.92
CA SER A 63 -13.85 12.21 -16.12
C SER A 63 -12.80 11.10 -16.15
N HIS A 64 -12.25 10.73 -15.00
CA HIS A 64 -11.29 9.63 -14.91
C HIS A 64 -11.96 8.28 -15.15
N TYR A 65 -13.21 8.12 -14.70
CA TYR A 65 -13.99 6.93 -14.97
C TYR A 65 -14.33 6.81 -16.46
N GLU A 66 -14.84 7.88 -17.06
CA GLU A 66 -15.20 7.94 -18.49
C GLU A 66 -13.99 7.71 -19.40
N ASN A 67 -12.85 8.30 -19.05
CA ASN A 67 -11.62 8.16 -19.81
C ASN A 67 -10.80 6.92 -19.42
N SER A 68 -11.26 6.12 -18.46
CA SER A 68 -10.51 4.98 -17.93
C SER A 68 -9.06 5.35 -17.56
N THR A 69 -8.87 6.45 -16.84
CA THR A 69 -7.54 6.91 -16.40
C THR A 69 -7.38 6.75 -14.89
N ASN A 70 -6.14 6.56 -14.46
CA ASN A 70 -5.79 6.56 -13.04
C ASN A 70 -5.66 8.00 -12.53
N CYS A 71 -6.13 8.22 -11.30
CA CYS A 71 -5.91 9.48 -10.59
C CYS A 71 -4.48 9.56 -10.03
N THR A 72 -4.00 8.47 -9.42
CA THR A 72 -2.64 8.36 -8.86
C THR A 72 -1.71 7.64 -9.85
N THR A 73 -0.63 8.30 -10.24
CA THR A 73 0.54 7.70 -10.91
C THR A 73 1.71 7.61 -9.95
N GLY A 74 2.59 6.61 -9.99
CA GLY A 74 3.70 6.47 -9.04
C GLY A 74 3.28 6.42 -7.56
N ILE A 75 3.93 7.23 -6.72
CA ILE A 75 3.64 7.35 -5.28
C ILE A 75 3.59 8.82 -4.87
N ASP A 76 2.52 9.20 -4.17
CA ASP A 76 2.38 10.51 -3.54
C ASP A 76 2.65 10.42 -2.02
N LEU A 77 3.27 11.46 -1.46
CA LEU A 77 3.58 11.58 -0.03
C LEU A 77 2.80 12.72 0.61
N PHE A 78 2.31 12.46 1.82
CA PHE A 78 1.83 13.50 2.73
C PHE A 78 2.42 13.32 4.13
N ILE A 79 2.87 14.41 4.74
CA ILE A 79 3.40 14.41 6.10
C ILE A 79 2.47 15.21 7.03
N THR A 80 1.95 14.50 8.04
CA THR A 80 1.09 15.08 9.07
C THR A 80 1.89 15.94 10.07
N LYS A 81 1.17 16.72 10.90
CA LYS A 81 1.79 17.51 11.98
C LYS A 81 2.48 16.61 13.02
N ASN A 82 1.97 15.40 13.23
CA ASN A 82 2.53 14.40 14.15
C ASN A 82 3.62 13.55 13.49
N ARG A 83 4.18 13.98 12.35
CA ARG A 83 5.32 13.33 11.67
C ARG A 83 5.06 11.89 11.23
N VAL A 84 3.78 11.57 10.97
CA VAL A 84 3.39 10.37 10.23
C VAL A 84 3.41 10.70 8.74
N MET A 85 4.16 9.90 7.98
CA MET A 85 4.26 9.93 6.53
C MET A 85 3.26 8.93 5.93
N TYR A 86 2.40 9.42 5.05
CA TYR A 86 1.45 8.61 4.30
C TYR A 86 1.88 8.54 2.84
N LEU A 87 1.99 7.32 2.31
CA LEU A 87 2.35 7.03 0.92
C LEU A 87 1.13 6.46 0.19
N ASP A 88 0.53 7.23 -0.70
CA ASP A 88 -0.55 6.76 -1.58
C ASP A 88 0.04 6.29 -2.91
N THR A 89 -0.19 5.03 -3.27
CA THR A 89 0.42 4.45 -4.46
C THR A 89 -0.58 4.30 -5.60
N GLN A 90 -0.04 4.29 -6.82
CA GLN A 90 -0.79 3.88 -8.01
C GLN A 90 -1.46 2.50 -7.80
N PRO A 91 -2.58 2.23 -8.48
CA PRO A 91 -3.24 0.94 -8.37
C PRO A 91 -2.35 -0.22 -8.85
N ILE A 92 -2.40 -1.34 -8.14
CA ILE A 92 -1.71 -2.57 -8.55
C ILE A 92 -2.40 -3.17 -9.78
N LEU A 93 -1.62 -3.77 -10.68
CA LEU A 93 -2.09 -4.47 -11.88
C LEU A 93 -2.94 -3.59 -12.82
N SER A 94 -2.77 -2.27 -12.80
CA SER A 94 -3.53 -1.37 -13.66
C SER A 94 -2.84 -1.15 -15.01
N GLY A 95 -3.52 -1.50 -16.11
CA GLY A 95 -2.98 -1.46 -17.48
C GLY A 95 -3.10 -0.14 -18.23
N PHE A 96 -3.50 0.96 -17.58
CA PHE A 96 -3.89 2.19 -18.28
C PHE A 96 -2.75 2.97 -18.96
N GLY A 97 -1.49 2.60 -18.73
CA GLY A 97 -0.33 3.22 -19.40
C GLY A 97 -0.13 2.78 -20.86
N ILE A 98 -0.91 1.82 -21.36
CA ILE A 98 -0.73 1.26 -22.71
C ILE A 98 -1.34 2.18 -23.80
N ASP A 99 -2.40 2.93 -23.49
CA ASP A 99 -3.16 3.67 -24.51
C ASP A 99 -2.57 5.05 -24.88
N SER A 100 -1.71 5.64 -24.05
CA SER A 100 -1.07 6.92 -24.40
C SER A 100 0.16 6.77 -25.31
N THR A 101 0.70 5.57 -25.44
CA THR A 101 1.89 5.30 -26.29
C THR A 101 1.53 4.63 -27.62
N SER A 102 0.31 4.09 -27.74
CA SER A 102 -0.16 3.41 -28.95
C SER A 102 -0.63 4.38 -30.06
N SER A 103 -0.92 5.64 -29.74
CA SER A 103 -1.36 6.63 -30.74
C SER A 103 -0.24 7.29 -31.56
N ASP A 104 1.02 7.18 -31.14
CA ASP A 104 2.16 7.88 -31.79
C ASP A 104 3.15 6.98 -32.53
N GLN A 105 3.02 5.65 -32.49
CA GLN A 105 3.92 4.75 -33.21
C GLN A 105 3.31 4.23 -34.53
N LYS A 106 3.52 5.01 -35.59
CA LYS A 106 3.54 4.47 -36.96
C LYS A 106 4.68 3.44 -37.08
N LYS A 107 4.31 2.20 -37.37
CA LYS A 107 5.13 1.10 -37.95
C LYS A 107 6.26 0.54 -37.06
N GLY A 108 5.90 -0.51 -36.31
CA GLY A 108 6.80 -1.52 -35.72
C GLY A 108 5.93 -2.67 -35.18
N ALA A 109 6.40 -3.91 -35.22
CA ALA A 109 5.62 -5.13 -34.91
C ALA A 109 4.94 -5.12 -33.52
N PRO A 110 3.85 -5.89 -33.30
CA PRO A 110 3.12 -5.85 -32.04
C PRO A 110 3.83 -6.71 -30.98
N ASP A 111 4.68 -6.10 -30.16
CA ASP A 111 5.18 -6.71 -28.91
C ASP A 111 4.12 -6.65 -27.80
N PHE A 112 2.85 -6.97 -28.14
CA PHE A 112 1.70 -6.88 -27.23
C PHE A 112 1.81 -7.85 -26.04
N VAL A 113 2.65 -8.89 -26.14
CA VAL A 113 2.88 -9.90 -25.09
C VAL A 113 3.88 -9.39 -24.03
N ASN A 114 4.71 -8.39 -24.36
CA ASN A 114 5.72 -7.87 -23.45
C ASN A 114 5.23 -6.69 -22.59
N SER A 115 4.14 -5.99 -22.96
CA SER A 115 3.66 -4.84 -22.19
C SER A 115 2.99 -5.23 -20.88
N ASP A 116 2.15 -6.26 -20.89
CA ASP A 116 1.35 -6.68 -19.73
C ASP A 116 2.24 -7.34 -18.66
N SER A 117 3.18 -8.18 -19.09
CA SER A 117 4.20 -8.80 -18.23
C SER A 117 5.11 -7.75 -17.57
N ASN A 118 5.42 -6.66 -18.28
CA ASN A 118 6.17 -5.53 -17.71
C ASN A 118 5.38 -4.75 -16.66
N LEU A 119 4.07 -4.57 -16.84
CA LEU A 119 3.20 -3.86 -15.89
C LEU A 119 2.96 -4.65 -14.59
N GLU A 120 2.77 -5.97 -14.70
CA GLU A 120 2.67 -6.83 -13.54
C GLU A 120 4.00 -6.83 -12.76
N LEU A 121 5.12 -6.95 -13.47
CA LEU A 121 6.45 -6.88 -12.85
C LEU A 121 6.69 -5.53 -12.16
N GLN A 122 6.33 -4.43 -12.80
CA GLN A 122 6.44 -3.09 -12.22
C GLN A 122 5.56 -2.96 -10.96
N SER A 123 4.32 -3.47 -11.00
CA SER A 123 3.43 -3.48 -9.84
C SER A 123 4.05 -4.26 -8.67
N LEU A 124 4.66 -5.42 -8.96
CA LEU A 124 5.38 -6.22 -7.97
C LEU A 124 6.58 -5.47 -7.39
N GLN A 125 7.33 -4.74 -8.22
CA GLN A 125 8.45 -3.91 -7.77
C GLN A 125 7.99 -2.78 -6.84
N PHE A 126 6.89 -2.10 -7.14
CA PHE A 126 6.28 -1.10 -6.24
C PHE A 126 5.87 -1.73 -4.90
N ALA A 127 5.22 -2.90 -4.91
CA ALA A 127 4.81 -3.58 -3.69
C ALA A 127 6.01 -4.04 -2.84
N ALA A 128 7.01 -4.67 -3.45
CA ALA A 128 8.26 -5.07 -2.79
C ALA A 128 9.05 -3.87 -2.22
N PHE A 129 8.99 -2.73 -2.93
CA PHE A 129 9.56 -1.47 -2.48
C PHE A 129 8.87 -0.97 -1.21
N LEU A 130 7.54 -0.87 -1.20
CA LEU A 130 6.79 -0.49 0.01
C LEU A 130 7.05 -1.44 1.18
N PHE A 131 7.13 -2.76 0.91
CA PHE A 131 7.44 -3.77 1.92
C PHE A 131 8.81 -3.54 2.59
N SER A 132 9.70 -2.80 1.94
CA SER A 132 11.04 -2.52 2.44
C SER A 132 11.14 -1.19 3.18
N ILE A 133 10.23 -0.23 2.94
CA ILE A 133 10.37 1.15 3.44
C ILE A 133 9.27 1.59 4.42
N CYS A 134 8.17 0.84 4.50
CA CYS A 134 7.01 1.18 5.33
C CYS A 134 7.04 0.48 6.69
N HIS A 135 6.44 1.14 7.69
CA HIS A 135 6.15 0.53 8.98
C HIS A 135 4.84 -0.26 8.94
N VAL A 136 3.82 0.36 8.34
CA VAL A 136 2.48 -0.23 8.18
C VAL A 136 2.09 -0.15 6.71
N ILE A 137 1.48 -1.21 6.22
CA ILE A 137 0.89 -1.26 4.88
C ILE A 137 -0.59 -1.59 5.02
N VAL A 138 -1.41 -0.66 4.56
CA VAL A 138 -2.86 -0.83 4.49
C VAL A 138 -3.19 -1.38 3.11
N PHE A 139 -3.47 -2.67 3.06
CA PHE A 139 -3.93 -3.31 1.84
C PHE A 139 -5.44 -3.24 1.76
N ILE A 140 -5.92 -2.53 0.74
CA ILE A 140 -7.32 -2.16 0.57
C ILE A 140 -7.90 -3.00 -0.57
N GLN A 141 -8.97 -3.73 -0.25
CA GLN A 141 -9.82 -4.41 -1.21
C GLN A 141 -11.24 -3.89 -1.08
N ASP A 142 -12.10 -4.24 -2.03
CA ASP A 142 -13.55 -4.11 -1.85
C ASP A 142 -14.07 -5.13 -0.80
N TRP A 143 -15.38 -5.31 -0.70
CA TRP A 143 -16.00 -6.13 0.34
C TRP A 143 -15.59 -7.61 0.28
N PHE A 144 -15.19 -8.11 -0.89
CA PHE A 144 -14.80 -9.52 -1.11
C PHE A 144 -13.27 -9.73 -1.13
N VAL A 145 -12.86 -10.96 -0.85
CA VAL A 145 -11.45 -11.37 -0.96
C VAL A 145 -11.15 -11.83 -2.39
N ASP A 146 -10.22 -11.18 -3.08
CA ASP A 146 -9.71 -11.63 -4.38
C ASP A 146 -8.42 -12.48 -4.21
N PRO A 147 -8.45 -13.80 -4.47
CA PRO A 147 -7.29 -14.67 -4.35
C PRO A 147 -6.12 -14.29 -5.27
N ASN A 148 -6.37 -13.69 -6.43
CA ASN A 148 -5.30 -13.30 -7.37
C ASN A 148 -4.50 -12.14 -6.80
N VAL A 149 -5.18 -11.15 -6.22
CA VAL A 149 -4.52 -10.02 -5.58
C VAL A 149 -3.77 -10.47 -4.32
N VAL A 150 -4.32 -11.43 -3.58
CA VAL A 150 -3.61 -11.99 -2.42
C VAL A 150 -2.38 -12.78 -2.85
N ARG A 151 -2.44 -13.55 -3.94
CA ARG A 151 -1.26 -14.22 -4.52
C ARG A 151 -0.21 -13.20 -4.96
N PHE A 152 -0.62 -12.10 -5.57
CA PHE A 152 0.27 -11.00 -5.94
C PHE A 152 1.06 -10.46 -4.72
N LEU A 153 0.42 -10.33 -3.55
CA LEU A 153 1.11 -9.92 -2.32
C LEU A 153 2.17 -10.93 -1.87
N GLN A 154 1.87 -12.23 -1.95
CA GLN A 154 2.84 -13.29 -1.63
C GLN A 154 4.03 -13.26 -2.60
N THR A 155 3.77 -13.05 -3.89
CA THR A 155 4.83 -12.88 -4.90
C THR A 155 5.69 -11.64 -4.60
N ALA A 156 5.06 -10.51 -4.25
CA ALA A 156 5.78 -9.29 -3.90
C ALA A 156 6.67 -9.48 -2.65
N GLU A 157 6.21 -10.27 -1.66
CA GLU A 157 7.01 -10.63 -0.49
C GLU A 157 8.29 -11.39 -0.88
N MET A 158 8.21 -12.30 -1.85
CA MET A 158 9.36 -13.07 -2.35
C MET A 158 10.35 -12.20 -3.15
N LEU A 159 9.86 -11.13 -3.78
CA LEU A 159 10.69 -10.21 -4.57
C LEU A 159 11.33 -9.09 -3.73
N LYS A 160 10.97 -8.98 -2.45
CA LYS A 160 11.62 -8.07 -1.51
C LYS A 160 13.13 -8.34 -1.48
N PRO A 161 13.99 -7.30 -1.58
CA PRO A 161 15.43 -7.45 -1.48
C PRO A 161 15.84 -8.20 -0.21
N SER A 162 16.41 -9.38 -0.42
CA SER A 162 16.97 -10.23 0.64
C SER A 162 18.39 -9.79 1.00
N SER A 163 18.81 -10.06 2.23
CA SER A 163 20.12 -9.75 2.82
C SER A 163 21.36 -10.14 2.00
N THR A 164 21.23 -11.01 1.01
CA THR A 164 22.36 -11.63 0.30
C THR A 164 22.96 -10.77 -0.82
N THR A 165 22.30 -9.68 -1.20
CA THR A 165 22.79 -8.75 -2.23
C THR A 165 23.45 -7.52 -1.60
N ILE A 166 24.74 -7.61 -1.28
CA ILE A 166 25.75 -6.52 -1.26
C ILE A 166 25.58 -5.37 -0.24
N ILE A 167 24.44 -5.18 0.43
CA ILE A 167 24.29 -4.11 1.44
C ILE A 167 24.80 -4.57 2.82
N ASP A 168 26.09 -4.33 3.08
CA ASP A 168 26.79 -4.21 4.38
C ASP A 168 26.51 -5.23 5.52
N GLN A 169 27.43 -5.34 6.49
CA GLN A 169 27.34 -6.18 7.69
C GLN A 169 26.21 -5.78 8.67
N ASP A 170 25.34 -4.86 8.25
CA ASP A 170 24.37 -4.11 9.03
C ASP A 170 22.93 -4.32 8.53
N TYR A 171 22.65 -5.41 7.82
CA TYR A 171 21.29 -5.73 7.37
C TYR A 171 20.44 -6.33 8.50
N VAL A 172 19.30 -5.68 8.79
CA VAL A 172 18.23 -6.27 9.62
C VAL A 172 17.12 -6.73 8.70
N GLU A 173 16.77 -8.00 8.81
CA GLU A 173 15.64 -8.53 8.07
C GLU A 173 14.33 -8.02 8.67
N TYR A 174 13.72 -7.07 7.97
CA TYR A 174 12.53 -6.34 8.40
C TYR A 174 11.31 -6.68 7.53
N TYR A 175 10.13 -6.81 8.17
CA TYR A 175 8.82 -6.97 7.53
C TYR A 175 7.78 -6.05 8.17
N PRO A 176 6.97 -5.33 7.37
CA PRO A 176 5.98 -4.38 7.86
C PRO A 176 4.76 -5.06 8.48
N HIS A 177 4.02 -4.26 9.24
CA HIS A 177 2.65 -4.58 9.65
C HIS A 177 1.72 -4.53 8.44
N MET A 178 1.07 -5.65 8.16
CA MET A 178 0.08 -5.75 7.08
C MET A 178 -1.32 -5.64 7.68
N VAL A 179 -2.10 -4.67 7.22
CA VAL A 179 -3.50 -4.45 7.62
C VAL A 179 -4.38 -4.73 6.42
N PHE A 180 -5.27 -5.72 6.55
CA PHE A 180 -6.29 -6.04 5.56
C PHE A 180 -7.51 -5.16 5.80
N LEU A 181 -7.83 -4.31 4.82
CA LEU A 181 -8.97 -3.41 4.87
C LEU A 181 -9.95 -3.75 3.76
N HIS A 182 -11.13 -4.23 4.15
CA HIS A 182 -12.26 -4.45 3.27
C HIS A 182 -13.11 -3.19 3.25
N ASN A 183 -13.03 -2.45 2.14
CA ASN A 183 -13.79 -1.23 1.93
C ASN A 183 -15.13 -1.54 1.26
N LYS A 184 -16.06 -0.59 1.34
CA LYS A 184 -17.41 -0.71 0.77
C LYS A 184 -18.18 -1.94 1.27
N ALA A 185 -17.91 -2.35 2.51
CA ALA A 185 -18.58 -3.49 3.12
C ALA A 185 -20.09 -3.23 3.25
N GLU A 186 -20.89 -4.24 2.96
CA GLU A 186 -22.33 -4.25 3.17
C GLU A 186 -22.67 -4.73 4.58
N LEU A 187 -23.90 -4.49 5.04
CA LEU A 187 -24.34 -4.88 6.39
C LEU A 187 -24.15 -6.38 6.68
N GLN A 188 -24.30 -7.23 5.67
CA GLN A 188 -24.10 -8.67 5.81
C GLN A 188 -22.65 -9.06 6.10
N ASP A 189 -21.67 -8.30 5.59
CA ASP A 189 -20.24 -8.60 5.73
C ASP A 189 -19.75 -8.43 7.17
N PHE A 190 -20.47 -7.64 7.98
CA PHE A 190 -20.19 -7.45 9.40
C PHE A 190 -20.66 -8.63 10.27
N THR A 191 -21.30 -9.64 9.69
CA THR A 191 -21.71 -10.83 10.45
C THR A 191 -20.48 -11.62 10.93
N PRO A 192 -20.48 -12.15 12.18
CA PRO A 192 -19.34 -12.90 12.70
C PRO A 192 -18.94 -14.12 11.87
N ALA A 193 -19.90 -14.74 11.15
CA ALA A 193 -19.64 -15.87 10.27
C ALA A 193 -18.75 -15.46 9.08
N ILE A 194 -19.13 -14.40 8.35
CA ILE A 194 -18.35 -13.91 7.20
C ILE A 194 -16.99 -13.39 7.65
N ILE A 195 -16.93 -12.63 8.74
CA ILE A 195 -15.65 -12.17 9.31
C ILE A 195 -14.76 -13.37 9.69
N GLY A 196 -15.35 -14.45 10.23
CA GLY A 196 -14.66 -15.70 10.54
C GLY A 196 -14.06 -16.35 9.29
N GLU A 197 -14.84 -16.45 8.22
CA GLU A 197 -14.38 -17.00 6.93
C GLU A 197 -13.22 -16.20 6.32
N ILE A 198 -13.33 -14.86 6.33
CA ILE A 198 -12.26 -13.96 5.86
C ILE A 198 -10.99 -14.14 6.69
N LYS A 199 -11.12 -14.21 8.02
CA LYS A 199 -9.99 -14.45 8.92
C LYS A 199 -9.32 -15.80 8.65
N ASP A 200 -10.12 -16.86 8.53
CA ASP A 200 -9.61 -18.20 8.26
C ASP A 200 -8.88 -18.26 6.92
N PHE A 201 -9.39 -17.56 5.90
CA PHE A 201 -8.73 -17.45 4.61
C PHE A 201 -7.35 -16.80 4.74
N TYR A 202 -7.26 -15.58 5.29
CA TYR A 202 -5.98 -14.87 5.40
C TYR A 202 -5.00 -15.61 6.33
N ASN A 203 -5.47 -16.19 7.43
CA ASN A 203 -4.62 -16.97 8.33
C ASN A 203 -4.01 -18.19 7.64
N LYS A 204 -4.77 -18.89 6.78
CA LYS A 204 -4.25 -20.02 5.99
C LYS A 204 -3.25 -19.55 4.94
N ILE A 205 -3.54 -18.47 4.24
CA ILE A 205 -2.70 -18.00 3.13
C ILE A 205 -1.40 -17.37 3.63
N PHE A 206 -1.45 -16.61 4.72
CA PHE A 206 -0.28 -15.94 5.31
C PHE A 206 0.37 -16.73 6.45
N SER A 207 0.05 -18.02 6.64
CA SER A 207 0.60 -18.83 7.73
C SER A 207 2.12 -18.98 7.68
N ILE A 208 2.70 -18.93 6.46
CA ILE A 208 4.14 -19.01 6.21
C ILE A 208 4.76 -17.65 5.83
N SER A 209 3.94 -16.59 5.76
CA SER A 209 4.42 -15.25 5.45
C SER A 209 5.18 -14.66 6.63
N ARG A 210 6.18 -13.83 6.34
CA ARG A 210 6.94 -13.08 7.34
C ARG A 210 6.33 -11.71 7.63
N LEU A 211 5.32 -11.29 6.85
CA LEU A 211 4.58 -10.06 7.09
C LEU A 211 3.87 -10.13 8.45
N GLN A 212 3.86 -9.01 9.16
CA GLN A 212 3.27 -8.94 10.49
C GLN A 212 1.76 -8.72 10.36
N THR A 213 1.03 -9.83 10.21
CA THR A 213 -0.44 -9.87 10.02
C THR A 213 -1.22 -9.90 11.33
N HIS A 214 -0.54 -10.07 12.47
CA HIS A 214 -1.14 -10.25 13.79
C HIS A 214 -0.56 -9.28 14.83
N SER A 215 -0.73 -7.98 14.61
CA SER A 215 -0.19 -6.93 15.47
C SER A 215 -1.25 -6.17 16.28
N GLY A 216 -2.46 -6.73 16.39
CA GLY A 216 -3.54 -6.14 17.19
C GLY A 216 -4.20 -4.91 16.55
N ILE A 217 -4.01 -4.69 15.25
CA ILE A 217 -4.69 -3.66 14.45
C ILE A 217 -6.00 -4.27 13.93
N ASP A 218 -6.93 -4.52 14.85
CA ASP A 218 -8.24 -5.09 14.52
C ASP A 218 -9.40 -4.20 14.98
N MET A 219 -10.61 -4.55 14.54
CA MET A 219 -11.84 -3.88 14.96
C MET A 219 -12.22 -4.16 16.43
N SER A 220 -11.46 -4.94 17.19
CA SER A 220 -11.83 -5.28 18.56
C SER A 220 -11.51 -4.13 19.53
N HIS A 221 -12.32 -3.99 20.59
CA HIS A 221 -12.07 -2.98 21.64
C HIS A 221 -10.85 -3.33 22.52
N CYS A 222 -10.52 -4.60 22.66
CA CYS A 222 -9.40 -5.09 23.45
C CYS A 222 -8.48 -5.91 22.55
N SER A 223 -7.27 -5.41 22.29
CA SER A 223 -6.25 -6.11 21.52
C SER A 223 -5.88 -7.41 22.22
N LYS A 224 -6.50 -8.51 21.80
CA LYS A 224 -5.98 -9.83 22.11
C LYS A 224 -4.75 -10.03 21.25
N GLU A 225 -3.63 -10.39 21.86
CA GLU A 225 -2.45 -10.85 21.14
C GLU A 225 -2.89 -12.02 20.24
N ASN A 226 -2.52 -11.99 18.96
CA ASN A 226 -2.85 -12.96 17.90
C ASN A 226 -4.19 -12.83 17.16
N ASN A 227 -4.83 -11.66 17.15
CA ASN A 227 -5.89 -11.40 16.17
C ASN A 227 -5.32 -10.90 14.83
N LEU A 228 -5.89 -11.39 13.73
CA LEU A 228 -5.60 -10.89 12.38
C LEU A 228 -5.89 -9.40 12.30
N ASN A 229 -4.99 -8.64 11.68
CA ASN A 229 -5.13 -7.23 11.38
C ASN A 229 -6.18 -6.99 10.29
N LEU A 230 -7.46 -7.07 10.66
CA LEU A 230 -8.59 -6.95 9.74
C LEU A 230 -9.51 -5.80 10.16
N PHE A 231 -9.82 -4.93 9.20
CA PHE A 231 -10.78 -3.85 9.30
C PHE A 231 -11.80 -3.90 8.16
N LEU A 232 -13.06 -3.65 8.48
CA LEU A 232 -14.13 -3.46 7.50
C LEU A 232 -14.59 -2.01 7.59
N ILE A 233 -14.76 -1.35 6.45
CA ILE A 233 -15.30 0.01 6.34
C ILE A 233 -16.59 -0.08 5.51
N PRO A 234 -17.74 0.40 6.05
CA PRO A 234 -19.01 0.28 5.35
C PRO A 234 -19.03 1.13 4.09
N SER A 235 -19.85 0.71 3.12
CA SER A 235 -20.18 1.55 1.97
C SER A 235 -20.89 2.82 2.42
N ARG A 236 -20.66 3.92 1.69
CA ARG A 236 -21.32 5.21 1.91
C ARG A 236 -22.77 5.15 1.42
N THR A 237 -23.61 4.36 2.08
CA THR A 237 -25.05 4.32 1.81
C THR A 237 -25.82 5.37 2.62
N LYS A 238 -27.08 5.60 2.25
CA LYS A 238 -27.94 6.68 2.76
C LYS A 238 -28.14 6.54 4.27
N GLU A 239 -28.51 7.64 4.92
CA GLU A 239 -28.55 7.80 6.39
C GLU A 239 -29.33 6.74 7.18
N GLU A 240 -30.21 6.00 6.51
CA GLU A 240 -31.05 4.94 7.09
C GLU A 240 -30.25 3.70 7.56
N ASP A 241 -29.09 3.41 6.96
CA ASP A 241 -28.25 2.24 7.32
C ASP A 241 -27.34 2.50 8.54
N LYS A 242 -27.25 3.75 9.01
CA LYS A 242 -26.38 4.16 10.14
C LYS A 242 -26.81 3.57 11.49
N ILE A 243 -27.96 2.90 11.56
CA ILE A 243 -28.50 2.33 12.80
C ILE A 243 -27.83 0.99 13.14
N PHE A 244 -27.35 0.24 12.14
CA PHE A 244 -26.89 -1.14 12.32
C PHE A 244 -25.37 -1.31 12.21
N CYS A 245 -24.65 -0.35 11.63
CA CYS A 245 -23.20 -0.39 11.45
C CYS A 245 -22.52 0.72 12.28
N GLU A 246 -21.30 0.45 12.76
CA GLU A 246 -20.45 1.50 13.33
C GLU A 246 -20.22 2.59 12.26
N ASN A 247 -20.29 3.87 12.66
CA ASN A 247 -20.09 5.00 11.74
C ASN A 247 -18.71 4.90 11.07
N GLU A 248 -18.63 5.14 9.75
CA GLU A 248 -17.38 5.23 8.97
C GLU A 248 -16.34 6.09 9.69
N GLU A 249 -16.75 7.26 10.19
CA GLU A 249 -15.87 8.19 10.90
C GLU A 249 -15.26 7.56 12.16
N PHE A 250 -16.05 6.80 12.91
CA PHE A 250 -15.61 6.12 14.13
C PHE A 250 -14.65 4.97 13.79
N LEU A 251 -14.96 4.17 12.78
CA LEU A 251 -14.10 3.06 12.33
C LEU A 251 -12.76 3.57 11.80
N ILE A 252 -12.77 4.65 11.02
CA ILE A 252 -11.56 5.31 10.52
C ILE A 252 -10.73 5.88 11.68
N ASP A 253 -11.36 6.52 12.66
CA ASP A 253 -10.63 7.05 13.82
C ASP A 253 -10.00 5.94 14.68
N LYS A 254 -10.74 4.84 14.86
CA LYS A 254 -10.25 3.63 15.52
C LYS A 254 -9.07 3.03 14.75
N LEU A 255 -9.18 2.89 13.44
CA LEU A 255 -8.10 2.40 12.57
C LEU A 255 -6.87 3.32 12.68
N ARG A 256 -7.05 4.65 12.59
CA ARG A 256 -5.98 5.62 12.71
C ARG A 256 -5.26 5.51 14.06
N THR A 257 -6.03 5.45 15.14
CA THR A 257 -5.50 5.30 16.51
C THR A 257 -4.68 4.02 16.65
N LYS A 258 -5.18 2.90 16.12
CA LYS A 258 -4.47 1.62 16.13
C LYS A 258 -3.18 1.69 15.32
N ILE A 259 -3.20 2.24 14.11
CA ILE A 259 -2.02 2.42 13.25
C ILE A 259 -0.96 3.29 13.94
N HIS A 260 -1.36 4.40 14.56
CA HIS A 260 -0.43 5.32 15.24
C HIS A 260 0.18 4.72 16.51
N GLY A 261 -0.50 3.75 17.13
CA GLY A 261 -0.05 3.03 18.33
C GLY A 261 0.79 1.79 18.08
N VAL A 262 1.08 1.45 16.82
CA VAL A 262 1.90 0.29 16.44
C VAL A 262 3.35 0.47 16.90
N PRO A 263 4.04 -0.59 17.36
CA PRO A 263 5.46 -0.53 17.66
C PRO A 263 6.27 -0.15 16.42
N ARG A 264 7.12 0.87 16.54
CA ARG A 264 7.99 1.36 15.47
C ARG A 264 9.25 0.50 15.43
N ASN A 265 9.13 -0.69 14.86
CA ASN A 265 10.25 -1.60 14.64
C ASN A 265 11.27 -0.93 13.71
N SER A 266 12.56 -1.02 14.04
CA SER A 266 13.60 -0.40 13.23
C SER A 266 13.69 -1.08 11.85
N ILE A 267 13.55 -0.29 10.78
CA ILE A 267 13.63 -0.77 9.39
C ILE A 267 15.08 -1.17 9.03
N ALA A 268 16.07 -0.53 9.65
CA ALA A 268 17.49 -0.81 9.47
C ALA A 268 18.16 -1.17 10.80
N SER A 269 19.39 -1.68 10.75
CA SER A 269 20.23 -1.93 11.94
C SER A 269 20.49 -0.69 12.77
N SER A 270 20.65 0.45 12.11
CA SER A 270 20.82 1.75 12.75
C SER A 270 19.49 2.46 12.86
N VAL A 271 19.34 3.24 13.94
CA VAL A 271 18.19 4.12 14.12
C VAL A 271 18.23 5.20 13.04
N LEU A 272 17.22 5.21 12.17
CA LEU A 272 17.12 6.15 11.07
C LEU A 272 16.47 7.46 11.54
N THR A 273 16.94 8.59 11.01
CA THR A 273 16.15 9.82 10.96
C THR A 273 15.29 9.83 9.69
N GLU A 274 14.32 10.74 9.59
CA GLU A 274 13.52 10.86 8.36
C GLU A 274 14.39 11.13 7.11
N LYS A 275 15.41 11.97 7.21
CA LYS A 275 16.36 12.22 6.10
C LYS A 275 17.21 10.99 5.78
N ASN A 276 17.70 10.29 6.79
CA ASN A 276 18.45 9.04 6.59
C ASN A 276 17.55 7.95 6.00
N TRP A 277 16.26 7.93 6.35
CA TRP A 277 15.26 7.07 5.74
C TRP A 277 15.11 7.37 4.24
N TYR A 278 15.07 8.63 3.81
CA TYR A 278 15.05 8.96 2.38
C TYR A 278 16.28 8.44 1.63
N HIS A 279 17.48 8.57 2.22
CA HIS A 279 18.69 8.01 1.63
C HIS A 279 18.67 6.47 1.60
N TYR A 280 18.13 5.83 2.64
CA TYR A 280 17.90 4.39 2.67
C TYR A 280 16.93 3.95 1.55
N VAL A 281 15.83 4.67 1.38
CA VAL A 281 14.84 4.43 0.32
C VAL A 281 15.49 4.47 -1.06
N SER A 282 16.35 5.47 -1.32
CA SER A 282 17.09 5.57 -2.58
C SER A 282 17.99 4.36 -2.84
N LYS A 283 18.67 3.84 -1.81
CA LYS A 283 19.47 2.61 -1.93
C LYS A 283 18.61 1.39 -2.23
N ILE A 284 17.48 1.22 -1.53
CA ILE A 284 16.56 0.10 -1.75
C ILE A 284 15.99 0.12 -3.17
N LEU A 285 15.63 1.29 -3.67
CA LEU A 285 15.14 1.46 -5.04
C LEU A 285 16.15 0.96 -6.08
N GLU A 286 17.43 1.32 -5.92
CA GLU A 286 18.50 0.87 -6.81
C GLU A 286 18.67 -0.66 -6.78
N VAL A 287 18.51 -1.29 -5.61
CA VAL A 287 18.57 -2.75 -5.50
C VAL A 287 17.39 -3.43 -6.17
N ILE A 288 16.17 -2.91 -6.01
CA ILE A 288 14.98 -3.46 -6.67
C ILE A 288 15.10 -3.35 -8.18
N LYS A 289 15.56 -2.20 -8.71
CA LYS A 289 15.77 -2.01 -10.15
C LYS A 289 16.82 -2.95 -10.74
N LYS A 290 17.86 -3.27 -9.97
CA LYS A 290 18.96 -4.16 -10.39
C LYS A 290 18.74 -5.63 -9.99
N SER A 291 17.60 -5.95 -9.40
CA SER A 291 17.31 -7.28 -8.85
C SER A 291 17.26 -8.34 -9.95
N HIS A 292 18.13 -9.34 -9.83
CA HIS A 292 18.11 -10.50 -10.72
C HIS A 292 16.81 -11.29 -10.60
N LEU A 293 16.25 -11.38 -9.39
CA LEU A 293 14.99 -12.11 -9.13
C LEU A 293 13.82 -11.49 -9.90
N SER A 294 13.74 -10.16 -9.94
CA SER A 294 12.73 -9.46 -10.75
C SER A 294 12.92 -9.76 -12.24
N SER A 295 14.17 -9.78 -12.73
CA SER A 295 14.46 -10.11 -14.12
C SER A 295 14.17 -11.58 -14.46
N GLU A 296 14.43 -12.52 -13.57
CA GLU A 296 14.12 -13.94 -13.76
C GLU A 296 12.61 -14.18 -13.75
N TYR A 297 11.91 -13.59 -12.79
CA TYR A 297 10.46 -13.67 -12.71
C TYR A 297 9.80 -13.12 -13.98
N GLY A 298 10.26 -11.96 -14.48
CA GLY A 298 9.78 -11.41 -15.75
C GLY A 298 10.03 -12.31 -16.97
N ARG A 299 11.06 -13.17 -16.97
CA ARG A 299 11.30 -14.15 -18.04
C ARG A 299 10.39 -15.38 -17.96
N LEU A 300 9.88 -15.69 -16.78
CA LEU A 300 9.01 -16.83 -16.52
C LEU A 300 7.52 -16.49 -16.64
N MET A 301 7.20 -15.19 -16.80
CA MET A 301 5.86 -14.72 -17.13
C MET A 301 5.44 -15.24 -18.51
N PRO A 302 4.27 -15.87 -18.63
CA PRO A 302 3.77 -16.44 -19.88
C PRO A 302 3.36 -15.40 -20.93
#